data_AF-A0A2N9FIS7-F1
#
_entry.id   AF-A0A2N9FIS7-F1
#
_cell.length_a   1.000
_cell.length_b   1.000
_cell.length_c   1.000
_cell.angle_alpha   90.00
_cell.angle_beta   90.00
_cell.angle_gamma   90.00
#
_symmetry.space_group_name_H-M   'P 1'
#
loop_
_entity.id
_entity.type
_entity.pdbx_description
1 polymer ?
#
loop_
_entity_poly.entity_id
_entity_poly.type
_entity_poly.pdbx_seq_one_letter_code
_entity_poly.pdbx_strand_id
1 'polypeptide(L)'
;MASSSSQNNHNIINLNVVPSAAPEVWRPYFLSPNGLFTVIDFVILNGTTTTTVAAGLLTPENGRVLAGRTDPQIINDSMALTIQCAAFVSNMGRRLHVRNHEIRTLRSQFTILQQLLKDNKKKVGELKEGNKGLKKLVDSYANDLIAQSTE
;
A
#
# COMPACT_ATOMS: atom_id res chain seq x y z
N MET A 1 24.71 37.65 8.66
CA MET A 1 24.91 36.22 8.95
C MET A 1 23.92 35.80 10.02
N ALA A 2 22.92 35.02 9.66
CA ALA A 2 22.05 34.30 10.60
C ALA A 2 21.59 33.04 9.88
N SER A 3 22.32 31.94 10.09
CA SER A 3 21.96 30.62 9.58
C SER A 3 21.05 29.97 10.60
N SER A 4 19.76 29.82 10.26
CA SER A 4 18.83 28.98 11.00
C SER A 4 19.11 27.51 10.64
N SER A 5 19.58 26.71 11.59
CA SER A 5 19.66 25.27 11.44
C SER A 5 18.29 24.66 11.70
N SER A 6 17.58 24.26 10.65
CA SER A 6 16.42 23.39 10.83
C SER A 6 16.93 22.00 11.21
N GLN A 7 16.61 21.59 12.44
CA GLN A 7 16.81 20.24 12.93
C GLN A 7 16.03 19.29 12.03
N ASN A 8 16.75 18.63 11.15
CA ASN A 8 16.20 17.67 10.21
C ASN A 8 15.91 16.38 10.96
N ASN A 9 14.75 16.35 11.62
CA ASN A 9 14.21 15.16 12.27
C ASN A 9 13.74 14.18 11.19
N HIS A 10 14.71 13.53 10.52
CA HIS A 10 14.44 12.32 9.79
C HIS A 10 14.04 11.26 10.82
N ASN A 11 12.74 11.08 11.02
CA ASN A 11 12.19 9.84 11.56
C ASN A 11 12.58 8.72 10.58
N ILE A 12 13.78 8.18 10.77
CA ILE A 12 14.27 6.99 10.11
C ILE A 12 13.36 5.87 10.60
N ILE A 13 12.36 5.54 9.78
CA ILE A 13 11.51 4.39 10.03
C ILE A 13 12.43 3.17 9.94
N ASN A 14 12.73 2.58 11.10
CA ASN A 14 13.54 1.38 11.20
C ASN A 14 12.78 0.22 10.53
N LEU A 15 13.24 -0.18 9.35
CA LEU A 15 12.66 -1.26 8.54
C LEU A 15 12.75 -2.65 9.20
N ASN A 16 13.50 -2.78 10.30
CA ASN A 16 13.58 -4.01 11.10
C ASN A 16 12.53 -4.06 12.23
N VAL A 17 11.71 -3.01 12.39
CA VAL A 17 10.58 -3.05 13.32
C VAL A 17 9.49 -3.91 12.71
N VAL A 18 9.43 -5.17 13.16
CA VAL A 18 8.27 -6.03 12.94
C VAL A 18 7.05 -5.31 13.52
N PRO A 19 5.95 -5.14 12.75
CA PRO A 19 4.71 -4.58 13.29
C PRO A 19 4.27 -5.43 14.49
N SER A 20 4.37 -4.87 15.70
CA SER A 20 4.05 -5.60 16.94
C SER A 20 2.56 -5.95 17.07
N ALA A 21 1.73 -5.39 16.21
CA ALA A 21 0.35 -5.81 16.06
C ALA A 21 0.21 -6.41 14.66
N ALA A 22 -0.25 -7.67 14.60
CA ALA A 22 -0.85 -8.19 13.39
C ALA A 22 -1.87 -7.13 12.91
N PRO A 23 -1.92 -6.77 11.62
CA PRO A 23 -3.01 -5.93 11.16
C PRO A 23 -4.27 -6.62 11.62
N GLU A 24 -5.09 -5.94 12.41
CA GLU A 24 -6.37 -6.47 12.85
C GLU A 24 -7.19 -6.62 11.57
N VAL A 25 -7.06 -7.78 10.92
CA VAL A 25 -7.78 -8.15 9.71
C VAL A 25 -9.18 -8.38 10.20
N TRP A 26 -9.93 -7.30 10.39
CA TRP A 26 -11.34 -7.39 10.70
C TRP A 26 -12.01 -7.93 9.44
N ARG A 27 -12.27 -9.24 9.49
CA ARG A 27 -13.11 -9.94 8.52
C ARG A 27 -14.53 -9.62 8.92
N PRO A 28 -15.32 -8.91 8.11
CA PRO A 28 -16.74 -8.80 8.37
C PRO A 28 -17.33 -10.20 8.28
N TYR A 29 -17.56 -10.82 9.43
CA TYR A 29 -18.39 -12.00 9.52
C TYR A 29 -19.82 -11.50 9.51
N PHE A 30 -20.45 -11.60 8.34
CA PHE A 30 -21.90 -11.62 8.29
C PHE A 30 -22.32 -12.88 9.05
N LEU A 31 -22.92 -12.73 10.23
CA LEU A 31 -23.70 -13.80 10.86
C LEU A 31 -24.98 -13.98 10.03
N SER A 32 -24.83 -14.49 8.82
CA SER A 32 -25.88 -15.17 8.08
C SER A 32 -25.67 -16.67 8.31
N PRO A 33 -26.72 -17.46 8.60
CA PRO A 33 -26.60 -18.91 8.73
C PRO A 33 -25.98 -19.58 7.48
N ASN A 34 -25.96 -18.90 6.32
CA ASN A 34 -25.58 -19.46 5.03
C ASN A 34 -24.70 -18.50 4.20
N GLY A 35 -23.40 -18.42 4.49
CA GLY A 35 -22.34 -18.01 3.53
C GLY A 35 -22.27 -16.53 3.08
N LEU A 36 -21.09 -16.13 2.58
CA LEU A 36 -20.82 -14.80 2.02
C LEU A 36 -21.53 -14.62 0.67
N PHE A 37 -22.35 -13.58 0.53
CA PHE A 37 -22.87 -13.11 -0.76
C PHE A 37 -22.20 -11.78 -1.12
N THR A 38 -21.41 -11.77 -2.19
CA THR A 38 -20.92 -10.54 -2.81
C THR A 38 -22.02 -9.97 -3.70
N VAL A 39 -22.70 -8.92 -3.23
CA VAL A 39 -23.64 -8.15 -4.06
C VAL A 39 -22.85 -7.07 -4.80
N ILE A 40 -22.96 -7.11 -6.13
CA ILE A 40 -22.28 -6.24 -7.09
C ILE A 40 -22.77 -4.78 -6.90
N ASP A 41 -21.89 -3.79 -7.13
CA ASP A 41 -22.23 -2.36 -7.11
C ASP A 41 -23.34 -2.04 -8.12
N PHE A 42 -24.60 -1.93 -7.67
CA PHE A 42 -25.71 -1.47 -8.51
C PHE A 42 -26.16 -0.08 -8.06
N VAL A 43 -25.90 0.93 -8.89
CA VAL A 43 -26.55 2.24 -8.77
C VAL A 43 -27.89 2.15 -9.52
N ILE A 44 -29.00 1.96 -8.81
CA ILE A 44 -30.32 1.84 -9.44
C ILE A 44 -30.98 3.22 -9.52
N LEU A 45 -31.10 3.75 -10.75
CA LEU A 45 -31.64 5.09 -11.04
C LEU A 45 -33.17 5.15 -11.21
N ASN A 46 -33.91 4.03 -11.19
CA ASN A 46 -35.36 4.01 -11.43
C ASN A 46 -36.05 2.89 -10.63
N GLY A 47 -37.20 3.20 -10.01
CA GLY A 47 -37.98 2.30 -9.16
C GLY A 47 -38.40 0.99 -9.84
N THR A 48 -38.73 1.02 -11.13
CA THR A 48 -39.10 -0.21 -11.88
C THR A 48 -37.93 -1.19 -12.01
N THR A 49 -36.72 -0.66 -12.26
CA THR A 49 -35.49 -1.46 -12.30
C THR A 49 -35.12 -1.97 -10.91
N THR A 50 -35.36 -1.17 -9.86
CA THR A 50 -35.14 -1.58 -8.47
C THR A 50 -35.99 -2.79 -8.10
N THR A 51 -37.28 -2.76 -8.44
CA THR A 51 -38.20 -3.87 -8.15
C THR A 51 -37.82 -5.14 -8.91
N THR A 52 -37.46 -5.05 -10.19
CA THR A 52 -37.06 -6.21 -11.00
C THR A 52 -35.74 -6.82 -10.52
N VAL A 53 -34.75 -5.98 -10.19
CA VAL A 53 -33.45 -6.46 -9.67
C VAL A 53 -33.63 -7.05 -8.26
N ALA A 54 -34.39 -6.40 -7.39
CA ALA A 54 -34.70 -6.93 -6.06
C ALA A 54 -35.43 -8.28 -6.14
N ALA A 55 -36.39 -8.44 -7.06
CA ALA A 55 -37.06 -9.71 -7.30
C ALA A 55 -36.11 -10.81 -7.79
N GLY A 56 -35.07 -10.47 -8.58
CA GLY A 56 -34.03 -11.40 -8.99
C GLY A 56 -33.00 -11.75 -7.90
N LEU A 57 -32.89 -10.93 -6.85
CA LEU A 57 -31.98 -11.14 -5.71
C LEU A 57 -32.65 -11.85 -4.53
N LEU A 58 -33.99 -11.84 -4.46
CA LEU A 58 -34.73 -12.54 -3.42
C LEU A 58 -34.78 -14.03 -3.73
N THR A 59 -34.11 -14.83 -2.90
CA THR A 59 -34.30 -16.29 -2.93
C THR A 59 -35.68 -16.65 -2.35
N PRO A 60 -36.25 -17.81 -2.70
CA PRO A 60 -37.49 -18.29 -2.11
C PRO A 60 -37.45 -18.35 -0.56
N GLU A 61 -36.27 -18.59 0.01
CA GLU A 61 -36.06 -18.56 1.46
C GLU A 61 -36.18 -17.16 2.05
N ASN A 62 -35.67 -16.14 1.36
CA ASN A 62 -35.84 -14.74 1.75
C ASN A 62 -37.32 -14.35 1.77
N GLY A 63 -38.12 -14.86 0.81
CA GLY A 63 -39.56 -14.67 0.77
C GLY A 63 -40.28 -15.28 1.99
N ARG A 64 -39.87 -16.48 2.43
CA ARG A 64 -40.40 -17.12 3.65
C ARG A 64 -40.05 -16.34 4.92
N VAL A 65 -38.82 -15.83 5.03
CA VAL A 65 -38.37 -15.02 6.17
C VAL A 65 -39.11 -13.67 6.21
N LEU A 66 -39.38 -13.06 5.06
CA LEU A 66 -40.10 -11.80 4.97
C LEU A 66 -41.61 -11.98 5.22
N ALA A 67 -42.23 -13.08 4.79
CA ALA A 67 -43.65 -13.36 4.99
C ALA A 67 -44.08 -13.43 6.47
N GLY A 68 -43.15 -13.74 7.37
CA GLY A 68 -43.38 -13.76 8.82
C GLY A 68 -43.11 -12.43 9.54
N ARG A 69 -42.68 -11.38 8.83
CA ARG A 69 -42.35 -10.07 9.42
C ARG A 69 -43.42 -9.03 9.13
N THR A 70 -43.69 -8.19 10.12
CA THR A 70 -44.54 -7.00 9.96
C THR A 70 -43.78 -5.88 9.23
N ASP A 71 -44.48 -5.03 8.48
CA ASP A 71 -43.86 -3.92 7.73
C ASP A 71 -42.90 -3.05 8.56
N PRO A 72 -43.22 -2.65 9.83
CA PRO A 72 -42.28 -1.87 10.64
C PRO A 72 -40.96 -2.61 10.92
N GLN A 73 -41.00 -3.94 11.06
CA GLN A 73 -39.81 -4.77 11.31
C GLN A 73 -38.93 -4.84 10.06
N ILE A 74 -39.54 -4.99 8.88
CA ILE A 74 -38.83 -5.01 7.60
C ILE A 74 -38.15 -3.64 7.35
N ILE A 75 -38.86 -2.54 7.61
CA ILE A 75 -38.32 -1.19 7.50
C ILE A 75 -37.14 -1.00 8.46
N ASN A 76 -37.30 -1.34 9.74
CA ASN A 76 -36.22 -1.20 10.73
C ASN A 76 -34.96 -2.00 10.34
N ASP A 77 -35.13 -3.25 9.89
CA ASP A 77 -34.01 -4.11 9.53
C ASP A 77 -33.32 -3.64 8.25
N SER A 78 -34.07 -3.13 7.27
CA SER A 78 -33.50 -2.52 6.06
C SER A 78 -32.74 -1.22 6.37
N MET A 79 -33.20 -0.40 7.32
CA MET A 79 -32.48 0.78 7.80
C MET A 79 -31.19 0.38 8.52
N ALA A 80 -31.25 -0.60 9.40
CA ALA A 80 -30.07 -1.12 10.11
C ALA A 80 -29.01 -1.63 9.12
N LEU A 81 -29.42 -2.40 8.11
CA LEU A 81 -28.54 -2.86 7.03
C LEU A 81 -27.92 -1.68 6.27
N THR A 82 -28.73 -0.69 5.91
CA THR A 82 -28.26 0.52 5.19
C THR A 82 -27.19 1.27 5.99
N ILE A 83 -27.40 1.45 7.31
CA ILE A 83 -26.44 2.10 8.21
C ILE A 83 -25.14 1.30 8.29
N GLN A 84 -25.23 -0.03 8.42
CA GLN A 84 -24.05 -0.90 8.46
C GLN A 84 -23.26 -0.86 7.14
N CYS A 85 -23.94 -0.92 5.99
CA CYS A 85 -23.30 -0.78 4.68
C CYS A 85 -22.59 0.58 4.53
N ALA A 86 -23.25 1.68 4.93
CA ALA A 86 -22.65 3.01 4.89
C ALA A 86 -21.41 3.10 5.80
N ALA A 87 -21.47 2.55 7.01
CA ALA A 87 -20.34 2.50 7.93
C ALA A 87 -19.18 1.66 7.37
N PHE A 88 -19.48 0.52 6.76
CA PHE A 88 -18.50 -0.36 6.13
C PHE A 88 -17.77 0.32 4.96
N VAL A 89 -18.51 0.91 4.02
CA VAL A 89 -17.93 1.65 2.88
C VAL A 89 -17.13 2.85 3.38
N SER A 90 -17.61 3.57 4.39
CA SER A 90 -16.86 4.68 5.02
C SER A 90 -15.54 4.21 5.64
N ASN A 91 -15.54 3.07 6.34
CA ASN A 91 -14.33 2.49 6.91
C ASN A 91 -13.32 2.10 5.83
N MET A 92 -13.78 1.45 4.75
CA MET A 92 -12.93 1.13 3.59
C MET A 92 -12.35 2.39 2.96
N GLY A 93 -13.16 3.43 2.76
CA GLY A 93 -12.72 4.71 2.22
C GLY A 93 -11.61 5.36 3.05
N ARG A 94 -11.76 5.36 4.39
CA ARG A 94 -10.73 5.87 5.31
C ARG A 94 -9.42 5.07 5.21
N ARG A 95 -9.51 3.75 5.21
CA ARG A 95 -8.34 2.87 5.07
C ARG A 95 -7.63 3.07 3.74
N LEU A 96 -8.39 3.18 2.66
CA LEU A 96 -7.85 3.43 1.32
C LEU A 96 -7.13 4.79 1.28
N HIS A 97 -7.70 5.82 1.91
CA HIS A 97 -7.07 7.14 2.00
C HIS A 97 -5.71 7.09 2.71
N VAL A 98 -5.63 6.40 3.87
CA VAL A 98 -4.37 6.21 4.61
C VAL A 98 -3.35 5.45 3.76
N ARG A 99 -3.75 4.33 3.15
CA ARG A 99 -2.85 3.53 2.29
C ARG A 99 -2.36 4.31 1.08
N ASN A 100 -3.19 5.16 0.49
CA ASN A 100 -2.79 6.03 -0.61
C ASN A 100 -1.70 7.03 -0.18
N HIS A 101 -1.80 7.58 1.03
CA HIS A 101 -0.76 8.45 1.59
C HIS A 101 0.57 7.69 1.79
N GLU A 102 0.52 6.49 2.36
CA GLU A 102 1.72 5.64 2.52
C GLU A 102 2.38 5.32 1.18
N ILE A 103 1.59 4.96 0.16
CA ILE A 103 2.09 4.69 -1.20
C ILE A 103 2.77 5.92 -1.79
N ARG A 104 2.18 7.12 -1.59
CA ARG A 104 2.77 8.38 -2.07
C ARG A 104 4.12 8.64 -1.40
N THR A 105 4.21 8.43 -0.09
CA THR A 105 5.46 8.56 0.67
C THR A 105 6.51 7.57 0.19
N LEU A 106 6.14 6.29 0.04
CA LEU A 106 7.02 5.24 -0.46
C LEU A 106 7.53 5.55 -1.88
N ARG A 107 6.67 6.07 -2.76
CA ARG A 107 7.06 6.50 -4.11
C ARG A 107 8.11 7.62 -4.07
N SER A 108 7.96 8.60 -3.19
CA SER A 108 8.96 9.66 -3.01
C SER A 108 10.30 9.10 -2.54
N GLN A 109 10.30 8.22 -1.55
CA GLN A 109 11.53 7.58 -1.04
C GLN A 109 12.19 6.73 -2.13
N PHE A 110 11.41 5.97 -2.90
CA PHE A 110 11.90 5.17 -4.01
C PHE A 110 12.61 6.03 -5.07
N THR A 111 12.05 7.19 -5.42
CA THR A 111 12.70 8.12 -6.34
C THR A 111 14.04 8.63 -5.83
N ILE A 112 14.15 8.97 -4.54
CA ILE A 112 15.42 9.39 -3.93
C ILE A 112 16.44 8.25 -3.99
N LEU A 113 16.04 7.04 -3.62
CA LEU A 113 16.92 5.88 -3.62
C LEU A 113 17.40 5.52 -5.04
N GLN A 114 16.52 5.63 -6.04
CA GLN A 114 16.85 5.41 -7.43
C GLN A 114 17.93 6.39 -7.93
N GLN A 115 17.82 7.67 -7.52
CA GLN A 115 18.83 8.67 -7.85
C GLN A 115 20.17 8.36 -7.18
N LEU A 116 20.17 8.04 -5.88
CA LEU A 116 21.38 7.64 -5.15
C LEU A 116 22.07 6.42 -5.78
N LEU A 117 21.29 5.43 -6.24
CA LEU A 117 21.82 4.25 -6.91
C LEU A 117 22.52 4.64 -8.23
N LYS A 118 21.91 5.54 -9.01
CA LYS A 118 22.49 6.04 -10.25
C LYS A 118 23.82 6.76 -10.00
N ASP A 119 23.87 7.60 -8.98
CA ASP A 119 25.07 8.36 -8.63
C ASP A 119 26.19 7.44 -8.11
N ASN A 120 25.85 6.45 -7.28
CA ASN A 120 26.81 5.44 -6.82
C ASN A 120 27.36 4.61 -7.98
N LYS A 121 26.51 4.20 -8.94
CA LYS A 121 26.96 3.48 -10.14
C LYS A 121 27.99 4.29 -10.92
N LYS A 122 27.80 5.61 -11.05
CA LYS A 122 28.76 6.51 -11.69
C LYS A 122 30.09 6.53 -10.94
N LYS A 123 30.06 6.75 -9.62
CA LYS A 123 31.26 6.78 -8.75
C LYS A 123 32.04 5.47 -8.80
N VAL A 124 31.37 4.33 -8.80
CA VAL A 124 32.02 3.02 -8.94
C VAL A 124 32.77 2.92 -10.27
N GLY A 125 32.21 3.46 -11.36
CA GLY A 125 32.88 3.55 -12.66
C GLY A 125 34.15 4.41 -12.60
N GLU A 126 34.06 5.60 -12.02
CA GLU A 126 35.20 6.53 -11.83
C GLU A 126 36.32 5.89 -10.99
N LEU A 127 35.97 5.24 -9.87
CA LEU A 127 36.92 4.52 -9.03
C LEU A 127 37.58 3.35 -9.75
N LYS A 128 36.84 2.64 -10.61
CA LYS A 128 37.40 1.54 -11.40
C LYS A 128 38.44 2.03 -12.40
N GLU A 129 38.21 3.14 -13.07
CA GLU A 129 39.20 3.74 -13.97
C GLU A 129 40.41 4.30 -13.21
N GLY A 130 40.18 4.96 -12.07
CA GLY A 130 41.25 5.41 -11.17
C GLY A 130 42.14 4.25 -10.72
N ASN A 131 41.55 3.12 -10.31
CA ASN A 131 42.30 1.92 -9.91
C ASN A 131 43.13 1.33 -11.06
N LYS A 132 42.65 1.38 -12.31
CA LYS A 132 43.46 0.97 -13.47
C LYS A 132 44.68 1.89 -13.66
N GLY A 133 44.49 3.20 -13.49
CA GLY A 133 45.58 4.17 -13.55
C GLY A 133 46.64 3.95 -12.47
N LEU A 134 46.19 3.76 -11.23
CA LEU A 134 47.05 3.40 -10.09
C LEU A 134 47.83 2.11 -10.34
N LYS A 135 47.18 1.07 -10.88
CA LYS A 135 47.85 -0.18 -11.22
C LYS A 135 49.02 0.03 -12.20
N LYS A 136 48.80 0.80 -13.27
CA LYS A 136 49.87 1.13 -14.23
C LYS A 136 51.04 1.87 -13.57
N LEU A 137 50.74 2.78 -12.65
CA LEU A 137 51.76 3.53 -11.91
C LEU A 137 52.59 2.58 -11.03
N VAL A 138 51.94 1.68 -10.30
CA VAL A 138 52.61 0.67 -9.47
C VAL A 138 53.48 -0.24 -10.31
N ASP A 139 52.97 -0.73 -11.44
CA ASP A 139 53.72 -1.59 -12.37
C ASP A 139 54.97 -0.84 -12.91
N SER A 140 54.86 0.46 -13.22
CA SER A 140 56.00 1.29 -13.64
C SER A 140 57.06 1.40 -12.55
N TYR A 141 56.67 1.76 -11.32
CA TYR A 141 57.61 1.87 -10.20
C TYR A 141 58.31 0.55 -9.88
N ALA A 142 57.59 -0.57 -9.97
CA ALA A 142 58.19 -1.90 -9.78
C ALA A 142 59.27 -2.19 -10.82
N ASN A 143 59.04 -1.83 -12.09
CA ASN A 143 60.03 -2.01 -13.16
C ASN A 143 61.26 -1.11 -12.95
N ASP A 144 61.07 0.15 -12.55
CA ASP A 144 62.17 1.09 -12.29
C ASP A 144 63.07 0.59 -11.14
N LEU A 145 62.45 0.08 -10.06
CA LEU A 145 63.18 -0.53 -8.94
C LEU A 145 63.97 -1.76 -9.37
N ILE A 146 63.41 -2.61 -10.23
CA ILE A 146 64.11 -3.78 -10.77
C ILE A 146 65.32 -3.32 -11.59
N ALA A 147 65.14 -2.34 -12.49
CA ALA A 147 66.23 -1.82 -13.32
C ALA A 147 67.38 -1.25 -12.47
N GLN A 148 67.06 -0.47 -11.43
CA GLN A 148 68.05 0.10 -10.51
C GLN A 148 68.79 -0.96 -9.67
N SER A 149 68.18 -2.13 -9.43
CA SER A 149 68.80 -3.23 -8.70
C SER A 149 69.74 -4.11 -9.55
N THR A 150 69.69 -3.95 -10.88
CA THR A 150 70.49 -4.70 -11.85
C THR A 150 71.65 -3.90 -12.46
N GLU A 151 71.78 -2.61 -12.13
CA GLU A 151 72.99 -1.80 -12.34
C GLU A 151 74.00 -1.99 -11.21
#